data_AF-A0A815WDG9-F1
#
_entry.id   AF-A0A815WDG9-F1
#
_cell.length_a   1.000
_cell.length_b   1.000
_cell.length_c   1.000
_cell.angle_alpha   90.00
_cell.angle_beta   90.00
_cell.angle_gamma   90.00
#
_symmetry.space_group_name_H-M   'P 1'
#
loop_
_entity.id
_entity.type
_entity.pdbx_description
1 polymer ?
#
loop_
_entity_poly.entity_id
_entity_poly.type
_entity_poly.pdbx_seq_one_letter_code
_entity_poly.pdbx_strand_id
1 'polypeptide(L)'
;MSGTYLALAKDIYIELNEAHSLDMKNLHDNYLPELYTERSINIDYVDDRISTPDVRVNPKRIKGIVLTNKYDSSSEVIQDSIFELLDSDTLRFASTTTLTFSSDGQKRFHRELHDLKSKFILRSMEISNNPEVIR
;
A
#
# COMPACT_ATOMS: atom_id res chain seq x y z
N MET A 1 5.02 -0.51 0.50
CA MET A 1 6.23 -0.91 1.27
C MET A 1 6.75 -2.22 0.69
N SER A 2 8.07 -2.36 0.45
CA SER A 2 8.61 -3.62 -0.07
C SER A 2 8.77 -4.63 1.08
N GLY A 3 8.09 -5.78 0.98
CA GLY A 3 8.25 -6.88 1.94
C GLY A 3 9.65 -7.49 1.94
N THR A 4 10.46 -7.20 0.92
CA THR A 4 11.84 -7.68 0.76
C THR A 4 12.74 -7.27 1.94
N TYR A 5 12.60 -6.06 2.47
CA TYR A 5 13.38 -5.64 3.65
C TYR A 5 13.09 -6.50 4.87
N LEU A 6 11.81 -6.82 5.10
CA LEU A 6 11.38 -7.68 6.19
C LEU A 6 11.86 -9.12 6.00
N ALA A 7 11.92 -9.60 4.75
CA ALA A 7 12.45 -10.93 4.44
C ALA A 7 13.95 -11.04 4.78
N LEU A 8 14.75 -10.02 4.47
CA LEU A 8 16.20 -10.02 4.63
C LEU A 8 16.72 -9.56 6.01
N ALA A 9 15.94 -8.78 6.77
CA ALA A 9 16.41 -8.11 7.98
C ALA A 9 16.71 -9.08 9.15
N LYS A 10 17.92 -9.05 9.71
CA LYS A 10 18.25 -9.88 10.90
C LYS A 10 17.40 -9.50 12.12
N ASP A 11 17.24 -8.20 12.33
CA ASP A 11 16.48 -7.59 13.41
C ASP A 11 15.42 -6.65 12.84
N ILE A 12 14.22 -6.66 13.43
CA ILE A 12 13.07 -5.89 13.00
C ILE A 12 12.61 -5.00 14.16
N TYR A 13 12.45 -3.71 13.90
CA TYR A 13 11.81 -2.75 14.80
C TYR A 13 10.54 -2.28 14.12
N ILE A 14 9.41 -2.32 14.84
CA ILE A 14 8.12 -1.92 14.30
C ILE A 14 7.73 -0.58 14.90
N GLU A 15 7.41 0.39 14.05
CA GLU A 15 6.68 1.58 14.47
C GLU A 15 5.18 1.31 14.31
N LEU A 16 4.45 1.30 15.43
CA LEU A 16 2.99 1.14 15.45
C LEU A 16 2.38 2.53 15.64
N ASN A 17 1.95 3.12 14.51
CA ASN A 17 1.45 4.48 14.45
C ASN A 17 -0.08 4.54 14.58
N GLU A 18 -0.58 5.13 15.66
CA GLU A 18 -2.02 5.28 15.95
C GLU A 18 -2.73 6.30 15.06
N ALA A 19 -1.98 7.15 14.34
CA ALA A 19 -2.58 8.07 13.37
C ALA A 19 -3.19 7.34 12.16
N HIS A 20 -2.78 6.09 11.90
CA HIS A 20 -3.34 5.28 10.82
C HIS A 20 -4.47 4.39 11.33
N SER A 21 -5.66 4.52 10.71
CA SER A 21 -6.81 3.70 11.07
C SER A 21 -6.58 2.22 10.71
N LEU A 22 -7.04 1.31 11.57
CA LEU A 22 -7.10 -0.13 11.29
C LEU A 22 -7.98 -0.44 10.06
N ASP A 23 -8.89 0.46 9.69
CA ASP A 23 -9.71 0.33 8.49
C ASP A 23 -8.88 0.37 7.20
N MET A 24 -7.60 0.80 7.25
CA MET A 24 -6.67 0.70 6.13
C MET A 24 -6.27 -0.75 5.80
N LYS A 25 -6.57 -1.73 6.67
CA LYS A 25 -6.31 -3.15 6.42
C LYS A 25 -6.93 -3.59 5.09
N ASN A 26 -6.26 -4.41 4.28
CA ASN A 26 -6.69 -4.82 2.93
C ASN A 26 -6.57 -3.74 1.85
N LEU A 27 -6.04 -2.55 2.15
CA LEU A 27 -5.64 -1.61 1.11
C LEU A 27 -4.42 -2.13 0.33
N HIS A 28 -3.55 -2.89 1.00
CA HIS A 28 -2.34 -3.47 0.41
C HIS A 28 -2.56 -4.81 -0.29
N ASP A 29 -1.71 -5.09 -1.27
CA ASP A 29 -1.49 -6.38 -1.92
C ASP A 29 0.03 -6.59 -1.97
N ASN A 30 0.56 -7.23 -0.91
CA ASN A 30 1.99 -7.36 -0.65
C ASN A 30 2.57 -8.63 -1.28
N TYR A 31 3.21 -8.47 -2.43
CA TYR A 31 3.95 -9.53 -3.11
C TYR A 31 5.36 -9.73 -2.50
N LEU A 32 5.74 -10.99 -2.24
CA LEU A 32 7.07 -11.36 -1.74
C LEU A 32 7.82 -12.21 -2.79
N PRO A 33 9.00 -11.75 -3.28
CA PRO A 33 9.73 -12.41 -4.37
C PRO A 33 10.22 -13.84 -4.08
N GLU A 34 10.47 -14.19 -2.80
CA GLU A 34 11.03 -15.51 -2.42
C GLU A 34 10.15 -16.71 -2.81
N LEU A 35 8.88 -16.48 -3.15
CA LEU A 35 7.93 -17.52 -3.53
C LEU A 35 7.81 -17.77 -5.05
N TYR A 36 8.44 -16.94 -5.89
CA TYR A 36 8.15 -16.89 -7.33
C TYR A 36 9.38 -16.53 -8.17
N THR A 37 10.45 -17.33 -8.08
CA THR A 37 11.43 -17.38 -9.16
C THR A 37 10.82 -18.20 -10.31
N GLU A 38 10.62 -17.58 -11.48
CA GLU A 38 10.17 -18.19 -12.76
C GLU A 38 8.65 -18.34 -13.03
N ARG A 39 7.74 -17.63 -12.34
CA ARG A 39 6.31 -17.62 -12.69
C ARG A 39 5.88 -16.25 -13.24
N SER A 40 4.99 -16.27 -14.23
CA SER A 40 4.29 -15.09 -14.75
C SER A 40 3.54 -14.37 -13.63
N ILE A 41 3.50 -13.04 -13.71
CA ILE A 41 2.71 -12.21 -12.79
C ILE A 41 1.28 -12.20 -13.31
N ASN A 42 0.41 -13.00 -12.70
CA ASN A 42 -0.98 -13.18 -13.14
C ASN A 42 -1.86 -11.99 -12.72
N ILE A 43 -1.60 -10.81 -13.26
CA ILE A 43 -2.44 -9.60 -13.14
C ILE A 43 -3.00 -9.31 -14.53
N ASP A 44 -4.28 -9.56 -14.70
CA ASP A 44 -5.00 -9.29 -15.96
C ASP A 44 -5.76 -7.95 -15.89
N TYR A 45 -6.18 -7.56 -14.68
CA TYR A 45 -6.93 -6.33 -14.39
C TYR A 45 -6.31 -5.50 -13.28
N VAL A 46 -6.56 -4.19 -13.32
CA VAL A 46 -5.96 -3.22 -12.38
C VAL A 46 -6.32 -3.49 -10.92
N ASP A 47 -7.44 -4.15 -10.66
CA ASP A 47 -7.99 -4.48 -9.34
C ASP A 47 -7.73 -5.92 -8.88
N ASP A 48 -7.03 -6.74 -9.68
CA ASP A 48 -6.66 -8.10 -9.31
C ASP A 48 -5.80 -8.15 -8.04
N ARG A 49 -6.11 -9.07 -7.12
CA ARG A 49 -5.31 -9.30 -5.91
C ARG A 49 -4.63 -10.65 -6.02
N ILE A 50 -3.30 -10.63 -6.08
CA ILE A 50 -2.50 -11.84 -6.31
C ILE A 50 -1.72 -12.27 -5.07
N SER A 51 -1.78 -11.52 -3.98
CA SER A 51 -0.98 -11.74 -2.77
C SER A 51 -1.77 -11.46 -1.48
N THR A 52 -1.06 -11.23 -0.36
CA THR A 52 -1.66 -11.08 0.96
C THR A 52 -1.78 -9.61 1.39
N PRO A 53 -2.79 -9.25 2.20
CA PRO A 53 -2.95 -7.89 2.71
C PRO A 53 -1.91 -7.49 3.76
N ASP A 54 -1.14 -8.45 4.26
CA ASP A 54 -0.11 -8.32 5.29
C ASP A 54 1.21 -9.02 4.89
N VAL A 55 2.30 -8.64 5.55
CA VAL A 55 3.61 -9.28 5.40
C VAL A 55 3.89 -10.15 6.64
N ARG A 56 4.26 -11.41 6.42
CA ARG A 56 4.56 -12.35 7.50
C ARG A 56 6.03 -12.31 7.89
N VAL A 57 6.31 -12.23 9.19
CA VAL A 57 7.66 -12.26 9.75
C VAL A 57 7.73 -13.19 10.96
N ASN A 58 8.92 -13.74 11.22
CA ASN A 58 9.15 -14.52 12.44
C ASN A 58 9.16 -13.58 13.66
N PRO A 59 8.27 -13.75 14.66
CA PRO A 59 8.22 -12.87 15.83
C PRO A 59 9.54 -12.75 16.60
N LYS A 60 10.42 -13.77 16.57
CA LYS A 60 11.73 -13.73 17.23
C LYS A 60 12.70 -12.70 16.63
N ARG A 61 12.45 -12.26 15.39
CA ARG A 61 13.21 -11.20 14.71
C ARG A 61 12.76 -9.81 15.16
N ILE A 62 11.58 -9.67 15.76
CA ILE A 62 11.09 -8.40 16.27
C ILE A 62 11.81 -8.09 17.59
N LYS A 63 12.62 -7.03 17.60
CA LYS A 63 13.42 -6.59 18.74
C LYS A 63 12.77 -5.47 19.55
N GLY A 64 11.84 -4.74 18.95
CA GLY A 64 11.09 -3.70 19.63
C GLY A 64 9.88 -3.24 18.82
N ILE A 65 8.90 -2.72 19.54
CA ILE A 65 7.75 -2.01 18.99
C ILE A 65 7.74 -0.62 19.61
N VAL A 66 7.72 0.41 18.77
CA VAL A 66 7.66 1.81 19.18
C VAL A 66 6.27 2.33 18.83
N LEU A 67 5.54 2.83 19.83
CA LEU A 67 4.24 3.47 19.61
C LEU A 67 4.44 4.91 19.17
N THR A 68 3.75 5.33 18.12
CA THR A 68 3.77 6.71 17.63
C THR A 68 2.35 7.17 17.28
N ASN A 69 2.17 8.47 17.11
CA ASN A 69 0.91 9.06 16.65
C ASN A 69 1.25 10.29 15.80
N LYS A 70 1.56 10.07 14.52
CA LYS A 70 2.04 11.11 13.61
C LYS A 70 1.43 10.96 12.23
N TYR A 71 0.84 12.03 11.71
CA TYR A 71 0.37 12.08 10.31
C TYR A 71 1.55 12.16 9.33
N ASP A 72 1.33 11.61 8.13
CA ASP A 72 2.32 11.66 7.06
C ASP A 72 2.57 13.09 6.58
N SER A 73 3.82 13.36 6.21
CA SER A 73 4.17 14.62 5.55
C SER A 73 3.78 14.56 4.08
N SER A 74 3.13 15.61 3.57
CA SER A 74 2.73 15.69 2.16
C SER A 74 3.96 15.72 1.23
N SER A 75 4.02 14.82 0.25
CA SER A 75 5.01 14.81 -0.86
C SER A 75 4.30 14.74 -2.23
N GLU A 76 5.03 14.92 -3.33
CA GLU A 76 4.45 15.25 -4.66
C GLU A 76 3.85 14.07 -5.45
N VAL A 77 3.92 12.83 -4.95
CA VAL A 77 3.78 11.61 -5.78
C VAL A 77 2.33 11.22 -6.11
N ILE A 78 1.35 11.57 -5.26
CA ILE A 78 -0.08 11.55 -5.61
C ILE A 78 -0.65 12.92 -5.23
N GLN A 79 -1.53 13.43 -6.07
CA GLN A 79 -2.15 14.74 -5.90
C GLN A 79 -3.64 14.56 -5.62
N ASP A 80 -4.20 15.52 -4.90
CA ASP A 80 -5.61 15.54 -4.51
C ASP A 80 -6.57 15.47 -5.72
N SER A 81 -6.07 15.76 -6.94
CA SER A 81 -6.81 15.63 -8.20
C SER A 81 -7.34 14.22 -8.47
N ILE A 82 -6.76 13.17 -7.89
CA ILE A 82 -7.32 11.81 -7.99
C ILE A 82 -8.75 11.76 -7.46
N PHE A 83 -9.07 12.57 -6.45
CA PHE A 83 -10.43 12.60 -5.90
C PHE A 83 -11.43 13.20 -6.89
N GLU A 84 -11.05 14.24 -7.63
CA GLU A 84 -11.90 14.82 -8.67
C GLU A 84 -12.17 13.81 -9.80
N LEU A 85 -11.17 12.99 -10.14
CA LEU A 85 -11.32 11.93 -11.13
C LEU A 85 -12.23 10.80 -10.64
N LEU A 86 -12.17 10.46 -9.35
CA LEU A 86 -13.09 9.50 -8.73
C LEU A 86 -14.52 10.06 -8.66
N ASP A 87 -14.67 11.32 -8.23
CA ASP A 87 -15.96 11.99 -8.06
C ASP A 87 -16.69 12.18 -9.40
N SER A 88 -15.94 12.34 -10.49
CA SER A 88 -16.47 12.47 -11.86
C SER A 88 -16.70 11.13 -12.57
N ASP A 89 -16.48 10.00 -11.89
CA ASP A 89 -16.50 8.64 -12.47
C ASP A 89 -15.51 8.43 -13.64
N THR A 90 -14.60 9.37 -13.85
CA THR A 90 -13.54 9.29 -14.88
C THR A 90 -12.52 8.21 -14.52
N LEU A 91 -12.17 8.13 -13.25
CA LEU A 91 -11.35 7.07 -12.67
C LEU A 91 -12.24 6.16 -11.83
N ARG A 92 -12.18 4.85 -12.09
CA ARG A 92 -12.96 3.87 -11.30
C ARG A 92 -12.12 3.19 -10.23
N PHE A 93 -10.83 3.03 -10.48
CA PHE A 93 -9.91 2.29 -9.63
C PHE A 93 -8.46 2.71 -9.91
N ALA A 94 -7.62 2.75 -8.89
CA ALA A 94 -6.20 3.06 -9.03
C ALA A 94 -5.29 2.04 -8.32
N SER A 95 -4.30 1.57 -9.06
CA SER A 95 -3.18 0.80 -8.54
C SER A 95 -1.97 1.70 -8.37
N THR A 96 -1.39 1.72 -7.18
CA THR A 96 -0.20 2.52 -6.88
C THR A 96 0.64 1.84 -5.81
N THR A 97 1.86 2.31 -5.58
CA THR A 97 2.70 1.86 -4.46
C THR A 97 2.39 2.62 -3.17
N THR A 98 2.00 3.89 -3.28
CA THR A 98 1.79 4.79 -2.15
C THR A 98 0.62 5.72 -2.43
N LEU A 99 -0.09 6.12 -1.38
CA LEU A 99 -0.98 7.28 -1.40
C LEU A 99 -0.25 8.41 -0.72
N THR A 100 -0.14 9.54 -1.42
CA THR A 100 0.33 10.77 -0.84
C THR A 100 -0.73 11.82 -1.10
N PHE A 101 -1.14 12.52 -0.07
CA PHE A 101 -2.16 13.57 -0.18
C PHE A 101 -1.68 14.82 0.53
N SER A 102 -2.24 15.97 0.15
CA SER A 102 -2.11 17.19 0.95
C SER A 102 -2.72 16.99 2.34
N SER A 103 -2.47 17.90 3.27
CA SER A 103 -3.10 17.86 4.60
C SER A 103 -4.63 17.80 4.52
N ASP A 104 -5.25 18.43 3.52
CA ASP A 104 -6.71 18.40 3.35
C ASP A 104 -7.17 17.14 2.62
N GLY A 105 -6.41 16.65 1.64
CA GLY A 105 -6.62 15.36 1.01
C GLY A 105 -6.52 14.19 2.02
N GLN A 106 -5.59 14.25 2.98
CA GLN A 106 -5.49 13.27 4.06
C GLN A 106 -6.72 13.28 4.97
N LYS A 107 -7.21 14.47 5.36
CA LYS A 107 -8.45 14.60 6.15
C LYS A 107 -9.66 14.05 5.39
N ARG A 108 -9.74 14.32 4.09
CA ARG A 108 -10.78 13.76 3.21
C ARG A 108 -10.68 12.25 3.17
N PHE A 109 -9.51 11.71 2.84
CA PHE A 109 -9.27 10.28 2.78
C PHE A 109 -9.61 9.58 4.09
N HIS A 110 -9.25 10.17 5.24
CA HIS A 110 -9.58 9.62 6.55
C HIS A 110 -11.09 9.62 6.83
N ARG A 111 -11.79 10.71 6.50
CA ARG A 111 -13.24 10.84 6.69
C ARG A 111 -14.04 9.88 5.80
N GLU A 112 -13.57 9.66 4.58
CA GLU A 112 -14.24 8.85 3.53
C GLU A 112 -13.55 7.49 3.33
N LEU A 113 -12.72 7.06 4.30
CA LEU A 113 -11.83 5.91 4.16
C LEU A 113 -12.57 4.63 3.76
N HIS A 114 -13.76 4.41 4.33
CA HIS A 114 -14.56 3.22 4.06
C HIS A 114 -14.88 3.06 2.56
N ASP A 115 -15.31 4.16 1.94
CA ASP A 115 -15.73 4.16 0.53
C ASP A 115 -14.52 4.23 -0.40
N LEU A 116 -13.59 5.14 -0.11
CA LEU A 116 -12.41 5.38 -0.94
C LEU A 116 -11.46 4.18 -0.97
N LYS A 117 -11.32 3.43 0.13
CA LYS A 117 -10.47 2.24 0.17
C LYS A 117 -10.83 1.22 -0.90
N SER A 118 -12.10 1.09 -1.27
CA SER A 118 -12.54 0.16 -2.32
C SER A 118 -12.09 0.57 -3.73
N LYS A 119 -11.57 1.79 -3.89
CA LYS A 119 -11.12 2.38 -5.17
C LYS A 119 -9.61 2.29 -5.38
N PHE A 120 -8.88 1.74 -4.41
CA PHE A 120 -7.42 1.69 -4.45
C PHE A 120 -6.87 0.29 -4.13
N ILE A 121 -5.72 -0.02 -4.72
CA ILE A 121 -4.85 -1.10 -4.29
C ILE A 121 -3.42 -0.60 -4.18
N LEU A 122 -2.78 -0.93 -3.06
CA LEU A 122 -1.39 -0.59 -2.80
C LEU A 122 -0.50 -1.81 -3.00
N ARG A 123 0.24 -1.80 -4.11
CA ARG A 123 1.16 -2.88 -4.49
C ARG A 123 2.60 -2.53 -4.13
N SER A 124 3.47 -3.53 -4.12
CA SER A 124 4.90 -3.29 -3.98
C SER A 124 5.46 -2.65 -5.26
N MET A 125 6.59 -1.94 -5.16
CA MET A 125 7.23 -1.31 -6.34
C MET A 125 7.61 -2.36 -7.39
N GLU A 126 7.97 -3.57 -6.96
CA GLU A 126 8.33 -4.68 -7.83
C GLU A 126 7.17 -5.14 -8.73
N ILE A 127 5.92 -4.91 -8.31
CA ILE A 127 4.71 -5.20 -9.09
C ILE A 127 4.20 -3.95 -9.81
N SER A 128 4.05 -2.82 -9.11
CA SER A 128 3.56 -1.56 -9.71
C SER A 128 4.42 -1.11 -10.89
N ASN A 129 5.73 -1.36 -10.83
CA ASN A 129 6.68 -0.95 -11.87
C ASN A 129 7.15 -2.15 -12.73
N ASN A 130 6.46 -3.29 -12.68
CA ASN A 130 6.89 -4.48 -13.42
C ASN A 130 6.60 -4.34 -14.93
N PRO A 131 7.59 -4.51 -15.82
CA PRO A 131 7.36 -4.44 -17.26
C PRO A 131 6.35 -5.45 -17.81
N GLU A 132 6.22 -6.63 -17.20
CA GLU A 132 5.23 -7.66 -17.62
C GLU A 132 3.80 -7.19 -17.36
N VAL A 133 3.58 -6.45 -16.27
CA VAL A 133 2.26 -5.93 -15.87
C VAL A 133 1.91 -4.65 -16.64
N ILE A 134 2.90 -3.84 -17.00
CA ILE A 134 2.69 -2.54 -17.67
C ILE A 134 2.45 -2.68 -19.18
N ARG A 135 2.98 -3.75 -19.80
CA ARG A 135 3.05 -3.92 -21.26
C ARG A 135 1.70 -4.24 -21.89
#